data_AF-A0A958D8R4-F1
#
_entry.id   AF-A0A958D8R4-F1
#
_cell.length_a   1.000
_cell.length_b   1.000
_cell.length_c   1.000
_cell.angle_alpha   90.00
_cell.angle_beta   90.00
_cell.angle_gamma   90.00
#
_symmetry.space_group_name_H-M   'P 1'
#
loop_
_entity.id
_entity.type
_entity.pdbx_description
1 polymer ?
#
loop_
_entity_poly.entity_id
_entity_poly.type
_entity_poly.pdbx_seq_one_letter_code
_entity_poly.pdbx_strand_id
1 'polypeptide(L)'
;MAQRLALLVAASHPGDTAMHADLVAMAAALRVKGYRDDEIRTIDGLLTREQLLAFLDEGRQQIAGWASGQVFLHHCGHGAFWPWDAETPEDAQPAWQPEPDSLLAPERWLFWDQVFATLAVPAGVDLVVLPDC
;
A
#
# COMPACT_ATOMS: atom_id res chain seq x y z
N MET A 1 -25.44 4.30 1.24
CA MET A 1 -24.24 4.33 2.10
C MET A 1 -23.08 4.79 1.25
N ALA A 2 -22.13 5.55 1.79
CA ALA A 2 -20.94 5.97 1.04
C ALA A 2 -20.07 4.73 0.71
N GLN A 3 -19.57 4.65 -0.52
CA GLN A 3 -18.70 3.55 -0.97
C GLN A 3 -17.33 3.69 -0.28
N ARG A 4 -16.81 2.58 0.25
CA ARG A 4 -15.52 2.55 0.98
C ARG A 4 -14.73 1.31 0.64
N LEU A 5 -13.42 1.46 0.54
CA LEU A 5 -12.47 0.37 0.35
C LEU A 5 -11.24 0.65 1.22
N ALA A 6 -10.82 -0.33 2.00
CA ALA A 6 -9.55 -0.32 2.71
C ALA A 6 -8.62 -1.35 2.07
N LEU A 7 -7.43 -0.90 1.70
CA LEU A 7 -6.33 -1.71 1.19
C LEU A 7 -5.24 -1.70 2.26
N LEU A 8 -5.02 -2.84 2.92
CA LEU A 8 -4.06 -3.00 4.01
C LEU A 8 -2.92 -3.90 3.54
N VAL A 9 -1.69 -3.42 3.64
CA VAL A 9 -0.48 -4.10 3.20
C VAL A 9 0.44 -4.29 4.40
N ALA A 10 0.90 -5.52 4.64
CA ALA A 10 1.99 -5.84 5.55
C ALA A 10 3.13 -6.54 4.78
N ALA A 11 4.13 -5.79 4.34
CA ALA A 11 5.26 -6.30 3.57
C ALA A 11 6.42 -6.69 4.51
N SER A 12 6.22 -7.77 5.28
CA SER A 12 7.20 -8.28 6.24
C SER A 12 8.43 -8.88 5.56
N HIS A 13 9.62 -8.60 6.08
CA HIS A 13 10.82 -9.38 5.76
C HIS A 13 10.97 -10.57 6.72
N PRO A 14 11.85 -11.56 6.43
CA PRO A 14 12.04 -12.71 7.31
C PRO A 14 12.44 -12.30 8.73
N GLY A 15 11.60 -12.64 9.72
CA GLY A 15 11.81 -12.32 11.14
C GLY A 15 10.96 -11.15 11.66
N ASP A 16 10.35 -10.36 10.77
CA ASP A 16 9.51 -9.24 11.17
C ASP A 16 8.09 -9.70 11.55
N THR A 17 7.71 -9.49 12.81
CA THR A 17 6.36 -9.83 13.31
C THR A 17 5.48 -8.60 13.55
N ALA A 18 6.08 -7.41 13.71
CA ALA A 18 5.35 -6.19 14.06
C ALA A 18 4.32 -5.81 12.97
N MET A 19 4.73 -5.84 11.70
CA MET A 19 3.90 -5.39 10.59
C MET A 19 2.60 -6.19 10.43
N HIS A 20 2.64 -7.50 10.68
CA HIS A 20 1.43 -8.33 10.71
C HIS A 20 0.50 -7.92 11.85
N ALA A 21 1.05 -7.62 13.04
CA ALA A 21 0.25 -7.15 14.17
C ALA A 21 -0.43 -5.80 13.87
N ASP A 22 0.27 -4.88 13.21
CA ASP A 22 -0.28 -3.58 12.80
C ASP A 22 -1.41 -3.75 11.77
N LEU A 23 -1.26 -4.66 10.81
CA LEU A 23 -2.32 -4.99 9.85
C LEU A 23 -3.56 -5.56 10.54
N VAL A 24 -3.39 -6.49 11.48
CA VAL A 24 -4.50 -7.08 12.25
C VAL A 24 -5.20 -6.01 13.10
N ALA A 25 -4.43 -5.14 13.77
CA ALA A 25 -4.95 -4.06 14.57
C ALA A 25 -5.73 -3.04 13.73
N MET A 26 -5.20 -2.67 12.56
CA MET A 26 -5.85 -1.75 11.62
C MET A 26 -7.17 -2.34 11.08
N ALA A 27 -7.16 -3.60 10.66
CA ALA A 27 -8.37 -4.27 10.19
C ALA A 27 -9.46 -4.31 11.29
N ALA A 28 -9.09 -4.60 12.53
CA ALA A 28 -10.01 -4.56 13.67
C ALA A 28 -10.57 -3.15 13.92
N ALA A 29 -9.72 -2.12 13.87
CA ALA A 29 -10.15 -0.72 14.05
C ALA A 29 -11.12 -0.27 12.95
N LEU A 30 -10.89 -0.66 11.69
CA LEU A 30 -11.78 -0.34 10.58
C LEU A 30 -13.15 -1.01 10.72
N ARG A 31 -13.20 -2.25 11.19
CA ARG A 31 -14.47 -2.92 11.53
C ARG A 31 -15.24 -2.19 12.62
N VAL A 32 -14.56 -1.70 13.67
CA VAL A 32 -15.17 -0.86 14.71
C VAL A 32 -15.71 0.46 14.11
N LYS A 33 -15.01 1.04 13.12
CA LYS A 33 -15.45 2.19 12.32
C LYS A 33 -16.59 1.85 11.33
N GLY A 34 -17.04 0.60 11.32
CA GLY A 34 -18.17 0.12 10.53
C GLY A 34 -17.84 -0.24 9.08
N TYR A 35 -16.57 -0.48 8.73
CA TYR A 35 -16.23 -1.14 7.46
C TYR A 35 -16.76 -2.57 7.47
N ARG A 36 -17.34 -3.02 6.36
CA ARG A 36 -17.71 -4.43 6.16
C ARG A 36 -16.49 -5.25 5.74
N ASP A 37 -16.55 -6.56 5.90
CA ASP A 37 -15.45 -7.45 5.50
C ASP A 37 -15.18 -7.38 3.98
N ASP A 38 -16.19 -7.17 3.14
CA ASP A 38 -16.03 -6.96 1.68
C ASP A 38 -15.44 -5.59 1.32
N GLU A 39 -15.36 -4.68 2.29
CA GLU A 39 -14.74 -3.35 2.15
C GLU A 39 -13.29 -3.35 2.66
N ILE A 40 -12.78 -4.43 3.26
CA ILE A 40 -11.42 -4.53 3.78
C ILE A 40 -10.66 -5.62 3.04
N ARG A 41 -9.58 -5.23 2.34
CA ARG A 41 -8.69 -6.15 1.65
C ARG A 41 -7.31 -6.09 2.27
N THR A 42 -6.72 -7.25 2.49
CA THR A 42 -5.43 -7.41 3.16
C THR A 42 -4.50 -8.22 2.30
N ILE A 43 -3.23 -7.85 2.29
CA ILE A 43 -2.12 -8.68 1.80
C ILE A 43 -0.98 -8.63 2.81
N ASP A 44 -0.44 -9.79 3.18
CA ASP A 44 0.61 -9.90 4.20
C ASP A 44 1.66 -10.96 3.87
N GLY A 45 2.87 -10.77 4.42
CA GLY A 45 3.97 -11.73 4.36
C GLY A 45 5.14 -11.27 3.50
N LEU A 46 5.85 -12.24 2.90
CA LEU A 46 6.95 -12.00 1.96
C LEU A 46 6.36 -11.63 0.60
N LEU A 47 6.34 -10.33 0.29
CA LEU A 47 5.69 -9.79 -0.90
C LEU A 47 6.71 -9.38 -1.95
N THR A 48 6.42 -9.70 -3.21
CA THR A 48 7.14 -9.14 -4.36
C THR A 48 6.48 -7.85 -4.83
N ARG A 49 7.22 -7.07 -5.61
CA ARG A 49 6.67 -5.88 -6.27
C ARG A 49 5.45 -6.21 -7.14
N GLU A 50 5.47 -7.30 -7.88
CA GLU A 50 4.37 -7.71 -8.76
C GLU A 50 3.12 -8.07 -7.96
N GLN A 51 3.27 -8.74 -6.81
CA GLN A 51 2.14 -9.06 -5.94
C GLN A 51 1.47 -7.81 -5.39
N LEU A 52 2.26 -6.81 -5.00
CA LEU A 52 1.74 -5.51 -4.54
C LEU A 52 1.02 -4.77 -5.67
N LEU A 53 1.60 -4.73 -6.86
CA LEU A 53 0.96 -4.11 -8.03
C LEU A 53 -0.35 -4.81 -8.40
N ALA A 54 -0.39 -6.15 -8.36
CA ALA A 54 -1.61 -6.91 -8.59
C ALA A 54 -2.68 -6.58 -7.53
N PHE A 55 -2.31 -6.54 -6.25
CA PHE A 55 -3.21 -6.18 -5.17
C PHE A 55 -3.79 -4.76 -5.34
N LEU A 56 -2.96 -3.79 -5.71
CA LEU A 56 -3.38 -2.42 -6.00
C LEU A 56 -4.30 -2.35 -7.23
N ASP A 57 -4.00 -3.10 -8.30
CA ASP A 57 -4.84 -3.16 -9.50
C ASP A 57 -6.22 -3.78 -9.21
N GLU A 58 -6.28 -4.82 -8.38
CA GLU A 58 -7.55 -5.38 -7.95
C GLU A 58 -8.37 -4.35 -7.13
N GLY A 59 -7.69 -3.51 -6.35
CA GLY A 59 -8.30 -2.34 -5.70
C GLY A 59 -8.85 -1.33 -6.71
N ARG A 60 -8.05 -0.97 -7.73
CA ARG A 60 -8.46 -0.09 -8.84
C ARG A 60 -9.72 -0.63 -9.53
N GLN A 61 -9.75 -1.92 -9.85
CA GLN A 61 -10.89 -2.55 -10.52
C GLN A 61 -12.17 -2.42 -9.69
N GLN A 62 -12.08 -2.57 -8.36
CA GLN A 62 -13.23 -2.44 -7.46
C GLN A 62 -13.79 -1.01 -7.40
N ILE A 63 -12.94 0.00 -7.54
CA ILE A 63 -13.33 1.42 -7.45
C ILE A 63 -13.58 2.08 -8.80
N ALA A 64 -13.27 1.42 -9.93
CA ALA A 64 -13.30 2.02 -11.26
C ALA A 64 -14.64 2.67 -11.65
N GLY A 65 -15.75 2.16 -11.14
CA GLY A 65 -17.10 2.68 -11.41
C GLY A 65 -17.64 3.67 -10.37
N TRP A 66 -16.85 4.05 -9.37
CA TRP A 66 -17.34 4.87 -8.27
C TRP A 66 -17.41 6.34 -8.69
N ALA A 67 -18.59 6.95 -8.54
CA ALA A 67 -18.76 8.39 -8.71
C ALA A 67 -18.25 9.17 -7.49
N SER A 68 -18.38 8.58 -6.30
CA SER A 68 -17.83 9.11 -5.05
C SER A 68 -17.60 8.00 -4.03
N GLY A 69 -16.70 8.23 -3.08
CA GLY A 69 -16.37 7.26 -2.05
C GLY A 69 -15.04 7.58 -1.37
N GLN A 70 -14.52 6.62 -0.62
CA GLN A 70 -13.21 6.73 0.02
C GLN A 70 -12.40 5.45 -0.16
N VAL A 71 -11.13 5.60 -0.51
CA VAL A 71 -10.12 4.55 -0.44
C VAL A 71 -9.17 4.87 0.70
N PHE A 72 -8.99 3.92 1.61
CA PHE A 72 -8.00 3.97 2.68
C PHE A 72 -6.87 3.00 2.35
N LEU A 73 -5.65 3.51 2.15
CA LEU A 73 -4.46 2.71 1.90
C LEU A 73 -3.57 2.75 3.15
N HIS A 74 -3.33 1.58 3.74
CA HIS A 74 -2.37 1.41 4.83
C HIS A 74 -1.23 0.51 4.35
N HIS A 75 -0.01 1.00 4.43
CA HIS A 75 1.20 0.23 4.15
C HIS A 75 2.04 0.16 5.42
N CYS A 76 2.22 -1.05 5.95
CA CYS A 76 3.15 -1.35 7.02
C CYS A 76 4.28 -2.22 6.45
N GLY A 77 5.49 -1.70 6.36
CA GLY A 77 6.55 -2.34 5.59
C GLY A 77 7.80 -1.47 5.48
N HIS A 78 8.90 -2.06 5.03
CA HIS A 78 10.12 -1.29 4.83
C HIS A 78 9.94 -0.27 3.69
N GLY A 79 10.38 0.96 3.94
CA GLY A 79 10.42 2.03 2.95
C GLY A 79 11.74 2.77 3.03
N ALA A 80 12.19 3.31 1.90
CA ALA A 80 13.37 4.16 1.86
C ALA A 80 13.28 5.16 0.71
N PHE A 81 14.26 6.05 0.66
CA PHE A 81 14.50 6.87 -0.52
C PHE A 81 15.44 6.12 -1.47
N TRP A 82 15.11 6.10 -2.76
CA TRP A 82 15.91 5.47 -3.80
C TRP A 82 16.20 6.45 -4.96
N PRO A 83 17.43 6.50 -5.51
CA PRO A 83 18.59 5.75 -5.05
C PRO A 83 19.10 6.29 -3.70
N TRP A 84 19.59 5.40 -2.84
CA TRP A 84 20.01 5.75 -1.48
C TRP A 84 21.32 6.56 -1.44
N ASP A 85 22.05 6.57 -2.56
CA ASP A 85 23.30 7.30 -2.80
C ASP A 85 23.11 8.56 -3.66
N ALA A 86 21.87 9.05 -3.81
CA ALA A 86 21.58 10.31 -4.50
C ALA A 86 22.38 11.49 -3.90
N GLU A 87 23.00 12.29 -4.78
CA GLU A 87 23.75 13.49 -4.35
C GLU A 87 22.85 14.64 -3.91
N THR A 88 21.61 14.66 -4.42
CA THR A 88 20.61 15.68 -4.08
C THR A 88 19.31 15.04 -3.56
N PRO A 89 18.61 15.69 -2.60
CA PRO A 89 17.32 15.20 -2.12
C PRO A 89 16.26 15.04 -3.23
N GLU A 90 16.34 15.85 -4.28
CA GLU A 90 15.40 15.84 -5.41
C GLU A 90 15.54 14.59 -6.30
N ASP A 91 16.74 13.99 -6.33
CA ASP A 91 17.01 12.79 -7.12
C ASP A 91 16.56 11.50 -6.39
N ALA A 92 16.36 11.57 -5.07
CA ALA A 92 15.93 10.44 -4.26
C ALA A 92 14.40 10.41 -4.12
N GLN A 93 13.77 9.32 -4.56
CA GLN A 93 12.32 9.18 -4.50
C GLN A 93 11.88 8.23 -3.39
N PRO A 94 10.80 8.54 -2.65
CA PRO A 94 10.29 7.64 -1.63
C PRO A 94 9.67 6.40 -2.29
N ALA A 95 10.05 5.24 -1.79
CA ALA A 95 9.64 3.96 -2.34
C ALA A 95 9.46 2.91 -1.24
N TRP A 96 8.61 1.93 -1.51
CA TRP A 96 8.47 0.73 -0.71
C TRP A 96 9.57 -0.25 -1.10
N GLN A 97 10.03 -1.01 -0.12
CA GLN A 97 11.02 -2.06 -0.26
C GLN A 97 10.36 -3.43 0.02
N PRO A 98 9.64 -4.03 -0.95
CA PRO A 98 8.86 -5.25 -0.72
C PRO A 98 9.77 -6.44 -0.38
N GLU A 99 10.93 -6.49 -1.03
CA GLU A 99 11.87 -7.61 -0.98
C GLU A 99 13.13 -7.23 -0.19
N PRO A 100 13.65 -8.11 0.68
CA PRO A 100 14.83 -7.82 1.51
C PRO A 100 16.12 -7.63 0.71
N ASP A 101 16.21 -8.21 -0.49
CA ASP A 101 17.39 -8.16 -1.37
C ASP A 101 17.29 -7.09 -2.48
N SER A 102 16.28 -6.21 -2.44
CA SER A 102 16.05 -5.20 -3.47
C SER A 102 17.05 -4.03 -3.45
N LEU A 103 17.93 -3.94 -2.45
CA LEU A 103 18.91 -2.84 -2.31
C LEU A 103 19.84 -2.64 -3.52
N LEU A 104 19.94 -3.62 -4.41
CA LEU A 104 20.76 -3.57 -5.63
C LEU A 104 19.94 -3.67 -6.92
N ALA A 105 18.61 -3.72 -6.83
CA ALA A 105 17.69 -4.03 -7.92
C ALA A 105 16.53 -3.02 -7.96
N PRO A 106 16.70 -1.86 -8.61
CA PRO A 106 15.70 -0.78 -8.62
C PRO A 106 14.33 -1.23 -9.15
N GLU A 107 14.29 -2.20 -10.06
CA GLU A 107 13.07 -2.77 -10.61
C GLU A 107 12.22 -3.53 -9.59
N ARG A 108 12.75 -3.84 -8.41
CA ARG A 108 12.04 -4.50 -7.29
C ARG A 108 11.48 -3.50 -6.28
N TRP A 109 11.78 -2.21 -6.42
CA TRP A 109 11.18 -1.16 -5.61
C TRP A 109 9.82 -0.75 -6.17
N LEU A 110 8.92 -0.34 -5.28
CA LEU A 110 7.62 0.20 -5.65
C LEU A 110 7.54 1.67 -5.24
N PHE A 111 7.64 2.56 -6.21
CA PHE A 111 7.62 4.01 -5.96
C PHE A 111 6.19 4.51 -5.73
N TRP A 112 6.03 5.59 -4.97
CA TRP A 112 4.70 6.14 -4.67
C TRP A 112 3.92 6.59 -5.91
N ASP A 113 4.60 7.13 -6.93
CA ASP A 113 3.97 7.47 -8.21
C ASP A 113 3.38 6.24 -8.90
N GLN A 114 4.07 5.10 -8.84
CA GLN A 114 3.58 3.81 -9.33
C GLN A 114 2.40 3.30 -8.51
N VAL A 115 2.42 3.47 -7.18
CA VAL A 115 1.28 3.14 -6.30
C VAL A 115 0.04 3.93 -6.72
N PHE A 116 0.17 5.26 -6.86
CA PHE A 116 -0.94 6.14 -7.23
C PHE A 116 -1.42 5.89 -8.66
N ALA A 117 -0.50 5.67 -9.60
CA ALA A 117 -0.83 5.35 -10.99
C ALA A 117 -1.54 4.00 -11.11
N THR A 118 -1.13 3.00 -10.33
CA THR A 118 -1.76 1.67 -10.33
C THR A 118 -3.14 1.70 -9.70
N LEU A 119 -3.31 2.43 -8.58
CA LEU A 119 -4.60 2.54 -7.93
C LEU A 119 -5.60 3.39 -8.73
N ALA A 120 -5.10 4.37 -9.50
CA ALA A 120 -5.85 5.24 -10.41
C ALA A 120 -7.21 5.69 -9.83
N VAL A 121 -7.16 6.27 -8.62
CA VAL A 121 -8.37 6.65 -7.87
C VAL A 121 -9.20 7.64 -8.70
N PRO A 122 -10.53 7.39 -8.90
CA PRO A 122 -11.39 8.32 -9.63
C PRO A 122 -11.44 9.70 -8.96
N ALA A 123 -11.58 10.76 -9.76
CA ALA A 123 -11.52 12.15 -9.28
C ALA A 123 -12.54 12.51 -8.18
N GLY A 124 -13.66 11.79 -8.07
CA GLY A 124 -14.67 11.97 -7.02
C GLY A 124 -14.48 11.12 -5.77
N VAL A 125 -13.44 10.28 -5.73
CA VAL A 125 -13.13 9.36 -4.63
C VAL A 125 -11.95 9.90 -3.83
N ASP A 126 -12.13 10.01 -2.52
CA ASP A 126 -11.09 10.47 -1.62
C ASP A 126 -10.06 9.35 -1.38
N LEU A 127 -8.77 9.66 -1.50
CA LEU A 127 -7.68 8.77 -1.10
C LEU A 127 -7.10 9.23 0.23
N VAL A 128 -7.13 8.34 1.23
CA VAL A 128 -6.45 8.51 2.52
C VAL A 128 -5.32 7.50 2.59
N VAL A 129 -4.10 7.98 2.84
CA VAL A 129 -2.91 7.13 2.93
C VAL A 129 -2.34 7.21 4.35
N LEU A 130 -2.04 6.05 4.91
CA LEU A 130 -1.30 5.92 6.17
C LEU A 130 -0.07 5.04 5.92
N PRO A 131 1.10 5.64 5.62
CA PRO A 131 2.34 4.91 5.54
C PRO A 131 2.93 4.68 6.95
N ASP A 132 3.37 3.46 7.20
CA ASP A 132 4.04 3.01 8.41
C ASP A 132 5.30 2.24 7.99
N CYS A 133 6.38 2.99 7.79
CA CYS A 133 7.63 2.52 7.17
C CYS A 133 8.85 3.08 7.89
#